data_AF-L1IM24-F1
#
_entry.id   AF-L1IM24-F1
#
_cell.length_a   1.000
_cell.length_b   1.000
_cell.length_c   1.000
_cell.angle_alpha   90.00
_cell.angle_beta   90.00
_cell.angle_gamma   90.00
#
_symmetry.space_group_name_H-M   'P 1'
#
loop_
_entity.id
_entity.type
_entity.pdbx_description
1 polymer ?
#
loop_
_entity_poly.entity_id
_entity_poly.type
_entity_poly.pdbx_seq_one_letter_code
_entity_poly.pdbx_strand_id
1 'polypeptide(L)'
;MEANAKRAKKRSPTRRSTCEHGRQRSKCKGCGGGSICEHGRVRSVCKECGGSSICEHGRVRSVCKGCGGRSICEHGRERSKCKGCGGRSICEHGRQRSGCKRCGGSSICEHGRERSRCKECGGSSICEHGRERSRCKECGGRSICEHGRQRSQCKGCGGSSICEHGRVRSGCKGCGGRSICEHGRVRSGCKDCGGSSICEHGRRRSGCKDCGGRSICEHGRQRSRCKGCGGSSICQHGRVRSQCKGCGGRSICEHGRQRSVCKGCGGGSICEHGRVRSVCKGCGGSSICEHGRVRSVCKECRGGSICEHGRDDWLAGMAWSRWARR
;
A
#
# COMPACT_ATOMS: atom_id res chain seq x y z
N MET A 1 38.36 8.50 -62.24
CA MET A 1 38.89 8.66 -60.86
C MET A 1 38.28 9.92 -60.27
N GLU A 2 37.08 9.84 -59.71
CA GLU A 2 36.44 10.99 -59.04
C GLU A 2 36.57 10.85 -57.53
N ALA A 3 37.37 11.73 -56.94
CA ALA A 3 37.59 11.80 -55.50
C ALA A 3 36.42 12.54 -54.83
N ASN A 4 35.60 11.79 -54.07
CA ASN A 4 34.51 12.33 -53.27
C ASN A 4 35.06 13.01 -52.00
N ALA A 5 35.15 14.34 -52.02
CA ALA A 5 35.55 15.14 -50.87
C ALA A 5 34.42 15.21 -49.81
N LYS A 6 34.47 14.31 -48.82
CA LYS A 6 33.58 14.33 -47.65
C LYS A 6 33.86 15.56 -46.79
N ARG A 7 32.98 16.56 -46.88
CA ARG A 7 32.95 17.77 -46.04
C ARG A 7 32.67 17.39 -44.57
N ALA A 8 33.72 17.31 -43.76
CA ALA A 8 33.60 17.08 -42.31
C ALA A 8 32.91 18.29 -41.63
N LYS A 9 31.69 18.10 -41.13
CA LYS A 9 31.02 19.06 -40.24
C LYS A 9 31.82 19.14 -38.93
N LYS A 10 32.61 20.20 -38.75
CA LYS A 10 33.26 20.55 -37.48
C LYS A 10 32.17 20.62 -36.39
N ARG A 11 32.12 19.63 -35.50
CA ARG A 11 31.29 19.67 -34.29
C ARG A 11 31.92 20.65 -33.30
N SER A 12 31.19 21.71 -32.96
CA SER A 12 31.59 22.69 -31.95
C SER A 12 31.86 22.02 -30.60
N PRO A 13 32.85 22.47 -29.81
CA PRO A 13 33.16 21.88 -28.52
C PRO A 13 31.97 22.08 -27.57
N THR A 14 31.47 20.98 -27.00
CA THR A 14 30.38 21.02 -26.02
C THR A 14 30.85 21.78 -24.78
N ARG A 15 30.39 23.02 -24.60
CA ARG A 15 30.64 23.79 -23.37
C ARG A 15 30.22 22.94 -22.17
N ARG A 16 31.16 22.61 -21.28
CA ARG A 16 30.88 21.90 -20.03
C ARG A 16 29.70 22.58 -19.32
N SER A 17 28.61 21.83 -19.13
CA SER A 17 27.36 22.33 -18.56
C SER A 17 27.51 22.71 -17.09
N THR A 18 28.52 22.18 -16.41
CA THR A 18 28.87 22.43 -15.01
C THR A 18 30.07 23.38 -14.92
N CYS A 19 29.98 24.38 -14.04
CA CYS A 19 31.05 25.32 -13.74
C CYS A 19 32.04 24.78 -12.70
N GLU A 20 33.13 25.49 -12.47
CA GLU A 20 34.13 25.20 -11.43
C GLU A 20 33.55 25.14 -10.01
N HIS A 21 32.40 25.79 -9.78
CA HIS A 21 31.66 25.72 -8.51
C HIS A 21 30.73 24.48 -8.39
N GLY A 22 30.89 23.47 -9.27
CA GLY A 22 30.10 22.22 -9.24
C GLY A 22 28.62 22.37 -9.61
N ARG A 23 28.17 23.55 -10.05
CA ARG A 23 26.77 23.85 -10.43
C ARG A 23 26.63 24.02 -11.94
N GLN A 24 25.43 23.84 -12.49
CA GLN A 24 25.18 24.20 -13.89
C GLN A 24 25.56 25.68 -14.13
N ARG A 25 26.34 25.99 -15.18
CA ARG A 25 26.82 27.36 -15.48
C ARG A 25 25.68 28.38 -15.53
N SER A 26 24.53 28.00 -16.09
CA SER A 26 23.32 28.84 -16.14
C SER A 26 22.70 29.12 -14.76
N LYS A 27 22.92 28.23 -13.78
CA LYS A 27 22.38 28.31 -12.41
C LYS A 27 23.43 28.70 -11.37
N CYS A 28 24.63 29.09 -11.79
CA CYS A 28 25.71 29.43 -10.87
C CYS A 28 25.77 30.94 -10.66
N LYS A 29 25.54 31.39 -9.42
CA LYS A 29 25.66 32.81 -9.03
C LYS A 29 27.08 33.33 -9.25
N GLY A 30 28.11 32.56 -8.85
CA GLY A 30 29.52 32.92 -9.00
C GLY A 30 30.04 32.95 -10.44
N CYS A 31 29.28 32.44 -11.41
CA CYS A 31 29.62 32.52 -12.84
C CYS A 31 28.73 33.49 -13.61
N GLY A 32 27.92 34.31 -12.93
CA GLY A 32 26.97 35.22 -13.59
C GLY A 32 25.89 34.49 -14.39
N GLY A 33 25.55 33.25 -14.01
CA GLY A 33 24.58 32.42 -14.72
C GLY A 33 23.24 33.14 -14.87
N GLY A 34 22.81 33.37 -16.13
CA GLY A 34 21.64 34.19 -16.46
C GLY A 34 20.30 33.72 -15.89
N SER A 35 20.26 32.55 -15.24
CA SER A 35 19.05 32.03 -14.59
C SER A 35 18.92 32.43 -13.12
N ILE A 36 19.94 32.99 -12.47
CA ILE A 36 19.92 33.39 -11.04
C ILE A 36 20.04 34.92 -10.92
N CYS A 37 19.22 35.55 -10.09
CA CYS A 37 19.33 36.98 -9.79
C CYS A 37 20.36 37.27 -8.68
N GLU A 38 20.66 38.54 -8.46
CA GLU A 38 21.50 39.00 -7.35
C GLU A 38 20.99 38.54 -5.97
N HIS A 39 19.66 38.42 -5.81
CA HIS A 39 18.99 37.87 -4.64
C HIS A 39 19.17 36.34 -4.45
N GLY A 40 19.94 35.68 -5.32
CA GLY A 40 20.22 34.24 -5.23
C GLY A 40 19.04 33.32 -5.58
N ARG A 41 17.93 33.89 -6.07
CA ARG A 41 16.75 33.15 -6.53
C ARG A 41 16.79 32.96 -8.05
N VAL A 42 16.00 32.03 -8.59
CA VAL A 42 15.86 31.90 -10.05
C VAL A 42 15.15 33.14 -10.59
N ARG A 43 15.72 33.82 -11.60
CA ARG A 43 15.24 35.13 -12.09
C ARG A 43 13.75 35.11 -12.48
N SER A 44 13.31 34.04 -13.15
CA SER A 44 11.91 33.89 -13.57
C SER A 44 10.91 33.85 -12.41
N VAL A 45 11.34 33.48 -11.20
CA VAL A 45 10.53 33.38 -9.98
C VAL A 45 11.00 34.33 -8.87
N CYS A 46 11.80 35.34 -9.20
CA CYS A 46 12.19 36.35 -8.23
C CYS A 46 11.19 37.51 -8.27
N LYS A 47 10.48 37.75 -7.17
CA LYS A 47 9.53 38.87 -7.05
C LYS A 47 10.24 40.23 -7.17
N GLU A 48 11.37 40.38 -6.49
CA GLU A 48 12.19 41.61 -6.46
C GLU A 48 12.76 41.97 -7.84
N CYS A 49 12.96 40.98 -8.73
CA CYS A 49 13.42 41.21 -10.11
C CYS A 49 12.29 41.23 -11.14
N GLY A 50 11.01 41.27 -10.73
CA GLY A 50 9.88 41.25 -11.67
C GLY A 50 9.79 39.97 -12.51
N GLY A 51 10.21 38.83 -11.95
CA GLY A 51 10.31 37.56 -12.65
C GLY A 51 9.04 37.21 -13.45
N SER A 52 9.21 36.86 -14.72
CA SER A 52 8.11 36.63 -15.67
C SER A 52 7.10 35.57 -15.25
N SER A 53 7.45 34.70 -14.30
CA SER A 53 6.57 33.65 -13.77
C SER A 53 5.79 34.07 -12.53
N ILE A 54 6.00 35.27 -11.96
CA ILE A 54 5.29 35.78 -10.76
C ILE A 54 4.40 36.97 -11.13
N CYS A 55 3.16 37.00 -10.63
CA CYS A 55 2.28 38.15 -10.77
C CYS A 55 2.47 39.17 -9.65
N GLU A 56 1.84 40.33 -9.78
CA GLU A 56 1.77 41.38 -8.75
C GLU A 56 1.34 40.85 -7.37
N HIS A 57 0.49 39.83 -7.32
CA HIS A 57 0.07 39.15 -6.10
C HIS A 57 1.16 38.28 -5.43
N GLY A 58 2.38 38.24 -5.98
CA GLY A 58 3.49 37.42 -5.48
C GLY A 58 3.31 35.92 -5.68
N ARG A 59 2.30 35.49 -6.46
CA ARG A 59 2.01 34.08 -6.78
C ARG A 59 2.54 33.75 -8.17
N VAL A 60 2.76 32.47 -8.44
CA VAL A 60 3.12 32.01 -9.79
C VAL A 60 1.96 32.32 -10.76
N ARG A 61 2.21 33.07 -11.83
CA ARG A 61 1.20 33.61 -12.77
C ARG A 61 0.25 32.53 -13.29
N SER A 62 0.78 31.37 -13.66
CA SER A 62 -0.01 30.27 -14.22
C SER A 62 -1.07 29.73 -13.25
N VAL A 63 -0.85 29.85 -11.94
CA VAL A 63 -1.73 29.35 -10.88
C VAL A 63 -2.38 30.48 -10.06
N CYS A 64 -2.23 31.74 -10.44
CA CYS A 64 -2.88 32.83 -9.73
C CYS A 64 -4.32 33.03 -10.21
N LYS A 65 -5.30 32.76 -9.34
CA LYS A 65 -6.72 32.99 -9.64
C LYS A 65 -7.02 34.47 -9.95
N GLY A 66 -6.44 35.39 -9.18
CA GLY A 66 -6.66 36.84 -9.34
C GLY A 66 -6.13 37.40 -10.66
N CYS A 67 -5.19 36.71 -11.32
CA CYS A 67 -4.66 37.11 -12.63
C CYS A 67 -5.24 36.26 -13.78
N GLY A 68 -6.27 35.45 -13.54
CA GLY A 68 -6.84 34.56 -14.57
C GLY A 68 -5.86 33.48 -15.05
N GLY A 69 -4.94 33.04 -14.17
CA GLY A 69 -3.87 32.10 -14.51
C GLY A 69 -4.36 30.89 -15.29
N ARG A 70 -3.71 30.60 -16.42
CA ARG A 70 -4.11 29.56 -17.40
C ARG A 70 -4.40 28.19 -16.78
N SER A 71 -3.74 27.85 -15.67
CA SER A 71 -3.83 26.54 -15.02
C SER A 71 -5.02 26.40 -14.06
N ILE A 72 -5.67 27.49 -13.63
CA ILE A 72 -6.82 27.45 -12.71
C ILE A 72 -8.09 27.95 -13.42
N CYS A 73 -9.22 27.30 -13.15
CA CYS A 73 -10.52 27.76 -13.64
C CYS A 73 -11.28 28.60 -12.59
N GLU A 74 -12.40 29.19 -12.98
CA GLU A 74 -13.25 30.02 -12.09
C GLU A 74 -13.67 29.29 -10.79
N HIS A 75 -13.84 27.96 -10.87
CA HIS A 75 -14.12 27.07 -9.76
C HIS A 75 -12.95 26.87 -8.77
N GLY A 76 -11.81 27.55 -8.97
CA GLY A 76 -10.63 27.43 -8.11
C GLY A 76 -9.89 26.09 -8.21
N ARG A 77 -10.22 25.26 -9.22
CA ARG A 77 -9.58 23.96 -9.47
C ARG A 77 -8.60 24.06 -10.63
N GLU A 78 -7.64 23.14 -10.68
CA GLU A 78 -6.77 23.01 -11.85
C GLU A 78 -7.63 22.73 -13.09
N ARG A 79 -7.54 23.58 -14.12
CA ARG A 79 -8.42 23.58 -15.29
C ARG A 79 -8.40 22.23 -16.02
N SER A 80 -7.24 21.58 -16.09
CA SER A 80 -7.06 20.23 -16.65
C SER A 80 -7.91 19.16 -15.91
N LYS A 81 -8.13 19.34 -14.61
CA LYS A 81 -8.84 18.41 -13.71
C LYS A 81 -10.26 18.84 -13.37
N CYS A 82 -10.72 20.00 -13.87
CA CYS A 82 -12.06 20.48 -13.54
C CYS A 82 -13.12 19.87 -14.46
N LYS A 83 -14.03 19.08 -13.90
CA LYS A 83 -15.18 18.51 -14.62
C LYS A 83 -16.08 19.61 -15.21
N GLY A 84 -16.41 20.64 -14.43
CA GLY A 84 -17.30 21.73 -14.84
C GLY A 84 -16.76 22.59 -15.99
N CYS A 85 -15.44 22.58 -16.22
CA CYS A 85 -14.81 23.30 -17.32
C CYS A 85 -14.38 22.39 -18.47
N GLY A 86 -14.85 21.13 -18.51
CA GLY A 86 -14.48 20.17 -19.56
C GLY A 86 -13.00 19.77 -19.55
N GLY A 87 -12.35 19.80 -18.39
CA GLY A 87 -10.92 19.53 -18.23
C GLY A 87 -10.46 18.27 -18.98
N ARG A 88 -9.41 18.42 -19.79
CA ARG A 88 -8.88 17.35 -20.66
C ARG A 88 -8.50 16.07 -19.90
N SER A 89 -8.20 16.15 -18.61
CA SER A 89 -7.77 15.01 -17.80
C SER A 89 -8.92 14.22 -17.17
N ILE A 90 -10.15 14.76 -17.10
CA ILE A 90 -11.31 14.12 -16.46
C ILE A 90 -12.44 13.89 -17.48
N CYS A 91 -13.02 12.70 -17.50
CA CYS A 91 -14.18 12.40 -18.34
C CYS A 91 -15.50 12.87 -17.71
N GLU A 92 -16.58 12.82 -18.47
CA GLU A 92 -17.95 13.09 -17.99
C GLU A 92 -18.35 12.23 -16.77
N HIS A 93 -17.77 11.04 -16.62
CA HIS A 93 -17.97 10.16 -15.46
C HIS A 93 -17.22 10.60 -14.20
N GLY A 94 -16.51 11.74 -14.23
CA GLY A 94 -15.73 12.26 -13.10
C GLY A 94 -14.46 11.46 -12.77
N ARG A 95 -14.03 10.57 -13.68
CA ARG A 95 -12.79 9.78 -13.54
C ARG A 95 -11.70 10.36 -14.44
N GLN A 96 -10.44 10.07 -14.12
CA GLN A 96 -9.35 10.41 -15.02
C GLN A 96 -9.55 9.72 -16.39
N ARG A 97 -9.52 10.47 -17.50
CA ARG A 97 -9.87 9.96 -18.84
C ARG A 97 -9.05 8.73 -19.22
N SER A 98 -7.75 8.76 -18.93
CA SER A 98 -6.83 7.64 -19.19
C SER A 98 -7.28 6.34 -18.52
N GLY A 99 -7.86 6.41 -17.33
CA GLY A 99 -8.32 5.25 -16.54
C GLY A 99 -9.81 4.93 -16.65
N CYS A 100 -10.57 5.62 -17.51
CA CYS A 100 -12.00 5.40 -17.61
C CYS A 100 -12.34 4.32 -18.63
N LYS A 101 -12.79 3.14 -18.16
CA LYS A 101 -13.23 2.03 -19.02
C LYS A 101 -14.33 2.46 -20.01
N ARG A 102 -15.35 3.19 -19.54
CA ARG A 102 -16.49 3.66 -20.36
C ARG A 102 -16.09 4.65 -21.46
N CYS A 103 -14.96 5.35 -21.30
CA CYS A 103 -14.46 6.29 -22.30
C CYS A 103 -13.32 5.70 -23.14
N GLY A 104 -13.06 4.40 -23.07
CA GLY A 104 -11.94 3.77 -23.79
C GLY A 104 -10.57 4.29 -23.34
N GLY A 105 -10.42 4.65 -22.07
CA GLY A 105 -9.20 5.24 -21.53
C GLY A 105 -7.96 4.41 -21.87
N SER A 106 -6.92 5.08 -22.37
CA SER A 106 -5.71 4.44 -22.91
C SER A 106 -4.97 3.53 -21.92
N SER A 107 -5.17 3.71 -20.61
CA SER A 107 -4.54 2.88 -19.58
C SER A 107 -5.30 1.60 -19.26
N ILE A 108 -6.51 1.41 -19.78
CA ILE A 108 -7.33 0.21 -19.56
C ILE A 108 -7.44 -0.55 -20.89
N CYS A 109 -7.33 -1.88 -20.84
CA CYS A 109 -7.58 -2.73 -22.01
C CYS A 109 -9.04 -3.21 -22.08
N GLU A 110 -9.41 -3.87 -23.17
CA GLU A 110 -10.75 -4.46 -23.36
C GLU A 110 -11.13 -5.45 -22.24
N HIS A 111 -10.15 -6.17 -21.69
CA HIS A 111 -10.30 -7.05 -20.53
C HIS A 111 -10.60 -6.31 -19.20
N GLY A 112 -10.69 -4.98 -19.21
CA GLY A 112 -10.96 -4.16 -18.02
C GLY A 112 -9.79 -4.08 -17.03
N ARG A 113 -8.61 -4.59 -17.39
CA ARG A 113 -7.38 -4.50 -16.59
C ARG A 113 -6.55 -3.29 -17.04
N GLU A 114 -5.63 -2.85 -16.19
CA GLU A 114 -4.63 -1.86 -16.59
C GLU A 114 -3.78 -2.45 -17.73
N ARG A 115 -3.68 -1.75 -18.87
CA ARG A 115 -3.06 -2.26 -20.10
C ARG A 115 -1.60 -2.68 -19.89
N SER A 116 -0.86 -1.93 -19.07
CA SER A 116 0.50 -2.25 -18.64
C SER A 116 0.60 -3.58 -17.88
N ARG A 117 -0.49 -3.99 -17.21
CA ARG A 117 -0.61 -5.20 -16.37
C ARG A 117 -1.56 -6.25 -16.95
N CYS A 118 -1.87 -6.18 -18.23
CA CYS A 118 -2.71 -7.19 -18.86
C CYS A 118 -1.83 -8.20 -19.59
N LYS A 119 -1.85 -9.47 -19.15
CA LYS A 119 -1.11 -10.55 -19.82
C LYS A 119 -1.59 -10.75 -21.26
N GLU A 120 -2.91 -10.79 -21.46
CA GLU A 120 -3.55 -11.01 -22.77
C GLU A 120 -3.23 -9.89 -23.77
N CYS A 121 -2.99 -8.67 -23.30
CA CYS A 121 -2.60 -7.55 -24.16
C CYS A 121 -1.07 -7.36 -24.26
N GLY A 122 -0.25 -8.31 -23.76
CA GLY A 122 1.20 -8.20 -23.78
C GLY A 122 1.75 -7.04 -22.93
N GLY A 123 1.05 -6.68 -21.86
CA GLY A 123 1.39 -5.55 -20.99
C GLY A 123 2.85 -5.56 -20.54
N SER A 124 3.53 -4.42 -20.71
CA SER A 124 4.98 -4.27 -20.46
C SER A 124 5.40 -4.59 -19.02
N SER A 125 4.49 -4.55 -18.06
CA SER A 125 4.78 -4.83 -16.65
C SER A 125 4.64 -6.31 -16.28
N ILE A 126 4.03 -7.15 -17.13
CA ILE A 126 3.83 -8.59 -16.88
C ILE A 126 4.68 -9.41 -17.87
N CYS A 127 5.27 -10.50 -17.39
CA CYS A 127 5.98 -11.46 -18.23
C CYS A 127 5.05 -12.58 -18.71
N GLU A 128 5.54 -13.42 -19.62
CA GLU A 128 4.84 -14.62 -20.09
C GLU A 128 4.41 -15.57 -18.96
N HIS A 129 5.15 -15.61 -17.85
CA HIS A 129 4.81 -16.36 -16.63
C HIS A 129 3.65 -15.75 -15.82
N GLY A 130 3.03 -14.66 -16.28
CA GLY A 130 1.92 -13.99 -15.58
C GLY A 130 2.33 -13.25 -14.30
N ARG A 131 3.64 -13.12 -14.04
CA ARG A 131 4.21 -12.38 -12.90
C ARG A 131 4.61 -10.97 -13.34
N GLU A 132 4.71 -10.04 -12.40
CA GLU A 132 5.30 -8.73 -12.68
C GLU A 132 6.76 -8.92 -13.16
N ARG A 133 7.14 -8.40 -14.34
CA ARG A 133 8.48 -8.58 -14.93
C ARG A 133 9.59 -8.22 -13.96
N SER A 134 9.41 -7.13 -13.21
CA SER A 134 10.36 -6.66 -12.21
C SER A 134 10.59 -7.68 -11.07
N ARG A 135 9.63 -8.60 -10.84
CA ARG A 135 9.61 -9.61 -9.77
C ARG A 135 9.68 -11.05 -10.27
N CYS A 136 9.82 -11.28 -11.57
CA CYS A 136 9.88 -12.63 -12.12
C CYS A 136 11.32 -13.14 -12.07
N LYS A 137 11.56 -14.26 -11.37
CA LYS A 137 12.88 -14.89 -11.32
C LYS A 137 13.32 -15.42 -12.69
N GLU A 138 12.41 -16.10 -13.39
CA GLU A 138 12.67 -16.69 -14.72
C GLU A 138 13.03 -15.62 -15.77
N CYS A 139 12.48 -14.42 -15.66
CA CYS A 139 12.81 -13.31 -16.56
C CYS A 139 13.97 -12.42 -16.08
N GLY A 140 14.70 -12.81 -15.03
CA GLY A 140 15.80 -12.00 -14.48
C GLY A 140 15.35 -10.67 -13.88
N GLY A 141 14.13 -10.61 -13.34
CA GLY A 141 13.52 -9.40 -12.82
C GLY A 141 14.43 -8.68 -11.82
N ARG A 142 14.71 -7.39 -12.07
CA ARG A 142 15.65 -6.55 -11.31
C ARG A 142 15.42 -6.56 -9.79
N SER A 143 14.18 -6.76 -9.36
CA SER A 143 13.79 -6.73 -7.94
C SER A 143 14.06 -8.04 -7.20
N ILE A 144 14.40 -9.12 -7.91
CA ILE A 144 14.68 -10.44 -7.33
C ILE A 144 16.17 -10.76 -7.52
N CYS A 145 16.79 -11.37 -6.53
CA CYS A 145 18.16 -11.88 -6.64
C CYS A 145 18.18 -13.35 -7.06
N GLU A 146 19.36 -13.88 -7.36
CA GLU A 146 19.58 -15.30 -7.70
C GLU A 146 19.00 -16.27 -6.65
N HIS A 147 19.01 -15.86 -5.38
CA HIS A 147 18.42 -16.58 -4.25
C HIS A 147 16.87 -16.61 -4.25
N GLY A 148 16.21 -16.01 -5.24
CA GLY A 148 14.74 -15.95 -5.33
C GLY A 148 14.06 -15.01 -4.32
N ARG A 149 14.84 -14.22 -3.57
CA ARG A 149 14.34 -13.23 -2.61
C ARG A 149 14.29 -11.84 -3.25
N GLN A 150 13.47 -10.94 -2.71
CA GLN A 150 13.58 -9.52 -3.10
C GLN A 150 14.99 -9.03 -2.81
N ARG A 151 15.65 -8.44 -3.80
CA ARG A 151 17.05 -8.00 -3.74
C ARG A 151 17.29 -7.03 -2.59
N SER A 152 16.35 -6.11 -2.35
CA SER A 152 16.39 -5.19 -1.20
C SER A 152 16.35 -5.91 0.15
N GLN A 153 15.77 -7.11 0.22
CA GLN A 153 15.61 -7.92 1.42
C GLN A 153 16.61 -9.08 1.52
N CYS A 154 17.53 -9.22 0.56
CA CYS A 154 18.46 -10.33 0.55
C CYS A 154 19.76 -9.96 1.27
N LYS A 155 20.06 -10.63 2.39
CA LYS A 155 21.34 -10.46 3.10
C LYS A 155 22.54 -10.81 2.21
N GLY A 156 22.50 -11.94 1.51
CA GLY A 156 23.60 -12.40 0.65
C GLY A 156 23.91 -11.48 -0.53
N CYS A 157 22.95 -10.63 -0.94
CA CYS A 157 23.15 -9.65 -2.01
C CYS A 157 23.36 -8.21 -1.49
N GLY A 158 23.59 -8.03 -0.18
CA GLY A 158 23.77 -6.70 0.42
C GLY A 158 22.53 -5.81 0.37
N GLY A 159 21.33 -6.40 0.37
CA GLY A 159 20.06 -5.70 0.26
C GLY A 159 19.93 -4.54 1.24
N SER A 160 19.53 -3.37 0.74
CA SER A 160 19.45 -2.12 1.52
C SER A 160 18.48 -2.17 2.71
N SER A 161 17.54 -3.11 2.73
CA SER A 161 16.57 -3.28 3.81
C SER A 161 17.06 -4.18 4.94
N ILE A 162 18.12 -4.99 4.74
CA ILE A 162 18.66 -5.93 5.75
C ILE A 162 20.08 -5.52 6.16
N CYS A 163 20.37 -5.54 7.47
CA CYS A 163 21.73 -5.30 7.95
C CYS A 163 22.58 -6.58 7.95
N GLU A 164 23.87 -6.45 8.21
CA GLU A 164 24.80 -7.58 8.42
C GLU A 164 24.30 -8.59 9.48
N HIS A 165 23.56 -8.12 10.49
CA HIS A 165 22.92 -8.95 11.51
C HIS A 165 21.70 -9.76 11.00
N GLY A 166 21.34 -9.65 9.72
CA GLY A 166 20.19 -10.36 9.15
C GLY A 166 18.82 -9.82 9.58
N ARG A 167 18.78 -8.68 10.27
CA ARG A 167 17.55 -8.01 10.71
C ARG A 167 17.19 -6.91 9.72
N VAL A 168 15.92 -6.50 9.69
CA VAL A 168 15.52 -5.30 8.93
C VAL A 168 16.27 -4.10 9.49
N ARG A 169 17.02 -3.37 8.64
CA ARG A 169 17.93 -2.26 9.06
C ARG A 169 17.23 -1.24 9.95
N SER A 170 15.98 -0.89 9.60
CA SER A 170 15.21 0.05 10.41
C SER A 170 15.00 -0.42 11.84
N GLY A 171 14.92 -1.74 12.08
CA GLY A 171 14.69 -2.37 13.39
C GLY A 171 15.94 -2.86 14.10
N CYS A 172 17.14 -2.67 13.52
CA CYS A 172 18.37 -3.17 14.12
C CYS A 172 18.99 -2.11 15.05
N LYS A 173 19.02 -2.40 16.37
CA LYS A 173 19.70 -1.53 17.36
C LYS A 173 21.19 -1.35 17.05
N GLY A 174 21.90 -2.43 16.74
CA GLY A 174 23.34 -2.41 16.45
C GLY A 174 23.72 -1.61 15.19
N CYS A 175 22.78 -1.36 14.27
CA CYS A 175 23.01 -0.55 13.07
C CYS A 175 22.38 0.85 13.17
N GLY A 176 21.97 1.31 14.36
CA GLY A 176 21.34 2.62 14.54
C GLY A 176 19.95 2.74 13.90
N GLY A 177 19.25 1.62 13.71
CA GLY A 177 17.96 1.56 13.03
C GLY A 177 16.95 2.56 13.58
N ARG A 178 16.30 3.33 12.68
CA ARG A 178 15.39 4.44 13.05
C ARG A 178 14.17 4.00 13.87
N SER A 179 13.77 2.73 13.85
CA SER A 179 12.55 2.27 14.52
C SER A 179 12.74 1.80 15.97
N ILE A 180 13.96 1.55 16.44
CA ILE A 180 14.24 1.14 17.83
C ILE A 180 15.09 2.20 18.53
N CYS A 181 14.74 2.62 19.74
CA CYS A 181 15.55 3.54 20.54
C CYS A 181 16.71 2.82 21.26
N GLU A 182 17.58 3.60 21.89
CA GLU A 182 18.65 3.08 22.76
C GLU A 182 18.10 2.20 23.90
N HIS A 183 16.90 2.48 24.39
CA HIS A 183 16.19 1.68 25.40
C HIS A 183 15.64 0.33 24.88
N GLY A 184 15.93 -0.05 23.63
CA GLY A 184 15.47 -1.32 23.04
C GLY A 184 13.97 -1.39 22.72
N ARG A 185 13.24 -0.29 22.92
CA ARG A 185 11.81 -0.18 22.62
C ARG A 185 11.59 0.41 21.23
N VAL A 186 10.43 0.15 20.62
CA VAL A 186 10.04 0.83 19.38
C VAL A 186 9.98 2.34 19.64
N ARG A 187 10.72 3.15 18.87
CA ARG A 187 10.86 4.61 19.11
C ARG A 187 9.52 5.31 19.26
N SER A 188 8.54 4.96 18.42
CA SER A 188 7.19 5.56 18.50
C SER A 188 6.49 5.28 19.83
N GLY A 189 6.81 4.17 20.50
CA GLY A 189 6.24 3.72 21.77
C GLY A 189 7.19 3.86 22.96
N CYS A 190 8.27 4.64 22.85
CA CYS A 190 9.17 4.87 23.98
C CYS A 190 8.85 6.22 24.63
N LYS A 191 8.41 6.20 25.89
CA LYS A 191 8.14 7.42 26.67
C LYS A 191 9.39 8.28 26.81
N ASP A 192 10.51 7.64 27.15
CA ASP A 192 11.79 8.29 27.43
C ASP A 192 12.40 8.95 26.17
N CYS A 193 12.01 8.51 24.97
CA CYS A 193 12.41 9.13 23.70
C CYS A 193 11.33 10.06 23.11
N GLY A 194 10.29 10.42 23.87
CA GLY A 194 9.20 11.27 23.38
C GLY A 194 8.39 10.65 22.23
N GLY A 195 8.28 9.33 22.21
CA GLY A 195 7.64 8.56 21.14
C GLY A 195 6.25 9.08 20.77
N SER A 196 6.00 9.25 19.47
CA SER A 196 4.77 9.86 18.93
C SER A 196 3.46 9.14 19.30
N SER A 197 3.53 7.88 19.73
CA SER A 197 2.36 7.09 20.12
C SER A 197 2.03 7.14 21.61
N ILE A 198 2.94 7.66 22.45
CA ILE A 198 2.76 7.76 23.91
C ILE A 198 2.76 9.24 24.33
N CYS A 199 1.82 9.63 25.20
CA CYS A 199 1.79 10.98 25.78
C CYS A 199 2.71 11.09 26.99
N GLU A 200 2.91 12.30 27.49
CA GLU A 200 3.64 12.58 28.73
C GLU A 200 3.08 11.77 29.94
N HIS A 201 1.78 11.49 29.95
CA HIS A 201 1.11 10.66 30.96
C HIS A 201 1.44 9.15 30.85
N GLY A 202 2.32 8.73 29.92
CA GLY A 202 2.70 7.33 29.73
C GLY A 202 1.62 6.44 29.10
N ARG A 203 0.48 7.02 28.70
CA ARG A 203 -0.62 6.31 28.02
C ARG A 203 -0.49 6.44 26.51
N ARG A 204 -1.13 5.55 25.73
CA ARG A 204 -1.23 5.76 24.27
C ARG A 204 -1.93 7.08 23.99
N ARG A 205 -1.33 7.97 23.19
CA ARG A 205 -1.88 9.30 22.87
C ARG A 205 -3.30 9.22 22.35
N SER A 206 -3.61 8.23 21.51
CA SER A 206 -4.96 8.04 20.97
C SER A 206 -6.00 7.79 22.05
N GLY A 207 -5.63 7.13 23.16
CA GLY A 207 -6.51 6.74 24.26
C GLY A 207 -6.39 7.63 25.50
N CYS A 208 -5.56 8.67 25.48
CA CYS A 208 -5.37 9.54 26.64
C CYS A 208 -6.45 10.63 26.64
N LYS A 209 -7.33 10.62 27.65
CA LYS A 209 -8.35 11.66 27.86
C LYS A 209 -7.70 13.04 28.04
N ASP A 210 -6.66 13.09 28.86
CA ASP A 210 -5.97 14.33 29.25
C ASP A 210 -5.24 15.00 28.06
N CYS A 211 -4.90 14.23 27.02
CA CYS A 211 -4.32 14.73 25.77
C CYS A 211 -5.34 14.88 24.62
N GLY A 212 -6.65 14.78 24.90
CA GLY A 212 -7.67 14.85 23.85
C GLY A 212 -7.60 13.72 22.81
N GLY A 213 -7.16 12.54 23.23
CA GLY A 213 -6.91 11.40 22.36
C GLY A 213 -8.09 11.05 21.46
N ARG A 214 -7.83 10.89 20.15
CA ARG A 214 -8.86 10.67 19.11
C ARG A 214 -9.83 9.52 19.41
N SER A 215 -9.42 8.49 20.15
CA SER A 215 -10.27 7.33 20.47
C SER A 215 -11.16 7.53 21.69
N ILE A 216 -10.98 8.60 22.46
CA ILE A 216 -11.81 8.96 23.61
C ILE A 216 -12.64 10.20 23.24
N CYS A 217 -13.91 10.24 23.65
CA CYS A 217 -14.74 11.43 23.53
C CYS A 217 -14.67 12.30 24.79
N GLU A 218 -15.24 13.50 24.73
CA GLU A 218 -15.34 14.42 25.88
C GLU A 218 -16.03 13.77 27.10
N HIS A 219 -16.97 12.84 26.87
CA HIS A 219 -17.63 12.04 27.89
C HIS A 219 -16.74 10.97 28.55
N GLY A 220 -15.44 10.90 28.22
CA GLY A 220 -14.50 9.91 28.77
C GLY A 220 -14.70 8.47 28.28
N ARG A 221 -15.62 8.24 27.33
CA ARG A 221 -15.90 6.92 26.75
C ARG A 221 -15.12 6.73 25.45
N GLN A 222 -14.94 5.48 25.01
CA GLN A 222 -14.43 5.23 23.66
C GLN A 222 -15.36 5.87 22.63
N ARG A 223 -14.82 6.72 21.76
CA ARG A 223 -15.59 7.53 20.81
C ARG A 223 -16.44 6.67 19.88
N SER A 224 -15.91 5.52 19.44
CA SER A 224 -16.66 4.53 18.65
C SER A 224 -17.84 3.91 19.39
N ARG A 225 -17.80 3.86 20.72
CA ARG A 225 -18.81 3.31 21.62
C ARG A 225 -19.56 4.39 22.40
N CYS A 226 -19.51 5.65 21.98
CA CYS A 226 -20.24 6.73 22.64
C CYS A 226 -21.52 7.03 21.87
N LYS A 227 -22.69 6.82 22.48
CA LYS A 227 -23.99 7.17 21.89
C LYS A 227 -24.10 8.68 21.64
N GLY A 228 -23.72 9.50 22.62
CA GLY A 228 -23.78 10.96 22.55
C GLY A 228 -22.89 11.57 21.46
N CYS A 229 -21.82 10.88 21.05
CA CYS A 229 -20.94 11.34 19.97
C CYS A 229 -21.22 10.66 18.61
N GLY A 230 -22.34 9.93 18.47
CA GLY A 230 -22.67 9.21 17.24
C GLY A 230 -21.67 8.10 16.89
N GLY A 231 -21.07 7.46 17.89
CA GLY A 231 -20.04 6.44 17.72
C GLY A 231 -20.45 5.33 16.75
N SER A 232 -19.57 5.00 15.80
CA SER A 232 -19.84 4.04 14.71
C SER A 232 -20.21 2.63 15.17
N SER A 233 -19.90 2.26 16.41
CA SER A 233 -20.20 0.95 16.99
C SER A 233 -21.55 0.89 17.70
N ILE A 234 -22.22 2.02 17.93
CA ILE A 234 -23.53 2.08 18.62
C ILE A 234 -24.60 2.60 17.66
N CYS A 235 -25.79 1.98 17.68
CA CYS A 235 -26.94 2.43 16.91
C CYS A 235 -27.71 3.50 17.67
N GLN A 236 -28.68 4.12 16.99
CA GLN A 236 -29.58 5.12 17.60
C GLN A 236 -30.35 4.55 18.81
N HIS A 237 -30.61 3.23 18.82
CA HIS A 237 -31.19 2.50 19.95
C HIS A 237 -30.25 2.29 21.15
N GLY A 238 -29.01 2.81 21.13
CA GLY A 238 -28.04 2.65 22.22
C GLY A 238 -27.40 1.26 22.33
N ARG A 239 -27.74 0.34 21.43
CA ARG A 239 -27.16 -1.02 21.36
C ARG A 239 -25.93 -1.04 20.45
N VAL A 240 -25.03 -2.01 20.65
CA VAL A 240 -23.93 -2.25 19.70
C VAL A 240 -24.54 -2.54 18.33
N ARG A 241 -24.15 -1.80 17.27
CA ARG A 241 -24.77 -1.87 15.94
C ARG A 241 -24.84 -3.30 15.40
N SER A 242 -23.77 -4.07 15.57
CA SER A 242 -23.71 -5.47 15.12
C SER A 242 -24.73 -6.36 15.83
N GLN A 243 -25.15 -6.02 17.05
CA GLN A 243 -26.09 -6.77 17.87
C GLN A 243 -27.51 -6.18 17.83
N CYS A 244 -27.74 -5.07 17.12
CA CYS A 244 -29.05 -4.45 17.09
C CYS A 244 -29.93 -5.05 15.99
N LYS A 245 -30.96 -5.81 16.39
CA LYS A 245 -31.98 -6.37 15.48
C LYS A 245 -32.63 -5.28 14.61
N GLY A 246 -33.10 -4.20 15.24
CA GLY A 246 -33.74 -3.07 14.55
C GLY A 246 -32.81 -2.22 13.66
N CYS A 247 -31.51 -2.54 13.58
CA CYS A 247 -30.58 -1.89 12.67
C CYS A 247 -29.94 -2.88 11.68
N GLY A 248 -30.49 -4.09 11.55
CA GLY A 248 -29.93 -5.12 10.67
C GLY A 248 -28.54 -5.60 11.11
N GLY A 249 -28.25 -5.58 12.42
CA GLY A 249 -26.97 -5.99 12.96
C GLY A 249 -26.58 -7.41 12.52
N ARG A 250 -25.33 -7.58 12.07
CA ARG A 250 -24.82 -8.87 11.53
C ARG A 250 -24.85 -10.02 12.55
N SER A 251 -24.78 -9.75 13.84
CA SER A 251 -24.66 -10.75 14.91
C SER A 251 -25.97 -11.41 15.30
N ILE A 252 -27.13 -10.77 15.05
CA ILE A 252 -28.45 -11.31 15.39
C ILE A 252 -29.27 -11.49 14.11
N CYS A 253 -29.96 -12.63 13.98
CA CYS A 253 -30.86 -12.87 12.86
C CYS A 253 -32.27 -12.29 13.10
N GLU A 254 -33.13 -12.34 12.08
CA GLU A 254 -34.53 -11.91 12.19
C GLU A 254 -35.32 -12.71 13.23
N HIS A 255 -34.91 -13.94 13.51
CA HIS A 255 -35.46 -14.79 14.58
C HIS A 255 -35.00 -14.39 16.00
N GLY A 256 -34.23 -13.31 16.15
CA GLY A 256 -33.74 -12.85 17.46
C GLY A 256 -32.62 -13.69 18.08
N ARG A 257 -32.11 -14.71 17.38
CA ARG A 257 -31.01 -15.57 17.81
C ARG A 257 -29.67 -15.08 17.26
N GLN A 258 -28.55 -15.46 17.88
CA GLN A 258 -27.24 -15.20 17.28
C GLN A 258 -27.17 -15.86 15.90
N ARG A 259 -26.82 -15.08 14.88
CA ARG A 259 -26.84 -15.55 13.48
C ARG A 259 -25.91 -16.74 13.25
N SER A 260 -24.79 -16.82 13.98
CA SER A 260 -23.87 -17.95 13.99
C SER A 260 -24.53 -19.25 14.47
N VAL A 261 -25.48 -19.17 15.40
CA VAL A 261 -26.14 -20.29 16.07
C VAL A 261 -27.56 -20.54 15.54
N CYS A 262 -28.07 -19.71 14.63
CA CYS A 262 -29.42 -19.84 14.11
C CYS A 262 -29.49 -20.87 12.96
N LYS A 263 -30.12 -22.01 13.22
CA LYS A 263 -30.37 -23.06 12.22
C LYS A 263 -31.16 -22.53 11.02
N GLY A 264 -32.23 -21.77 11.26
CA GLY A 264 -33.09 -21.20 10.21
C GLY A 264 -32.41 -20.14 9.32
N CYS A 265 -31.24 -19.60 9.71
CA CYS A 265 -30.47 -18.65 8.90
C CYS A 265 -29.17 -19.26 8.35
N GLY A 266 -29.00 -20.58 8.41
CA GLY A 266 -27.78 -21.25 7.96
C GLY A 266 -26.53 -20.90 8.79
N GLY A 267 -26.71 -20.56 10.08
CA GLY A 267 -25.63 -20.17 10.97
C GLY A 267 -24.50 -21.20 11.01
N GLY A 268 -23.27 -20.75 10.78
CA GLY A 268 -22.10 -21.63 10.60
C GLY A 268 -21.72 -22.49 11.81
N SER A 269 -22.27 -22.19 13.00
CA SER A 269 -21.96 -22.89 14.24
C SER A 269 -22.82 -24.13 14.48
N ILE A 270 -23.95 -24.31 13.79
CA ILE A 270 -24.82 -25.50 13.91
C ILE A 270 -24.91 -26.20 12.55
N CYS A 271 -24.77 -27.52 12.50
CA CYS A 271 -24.95 -28.30 11.28
C CYS A 271 -26.41 -28.70 11.04
N GLU A 272 -26.70 -29.27 9.88
CA GLU A 272 -28.04 -29.78 9.52
C GLU A 272 -28.58 -30.79 10.55
N HIS A 273 -27.68 -31.56 11.18
CA HIS A 273 -27.98 -32.49 12.27
C HIS A 273 -28.33 -31.82 13.62
N GLY A 274 -28.44 -30.48 13.69
CA GLY A 274 -28.80 -29.75 14.91
C GLY A 274 -27.71 -29.71 15.99
N ARG A 275 -26.52 -30.24 15.71
CA ARG A 275 -25.35 -30.24 16.61
C ARG A 275 -24.42 -29.07 16.30
N VAL A 276 -23.60 -28.65 17.27
CA VAL A 276 -22.55 -27.66 17.02
C VAL A 276 -21.58 -28.24 15.97
N ARG A 277 -21.35 -27.51 14.88
CA ARG A 277 -20.68 -28.01 13.66
C ARG A 277 -19.24 -28.45 13.93
N SER A 278 -18.53 -27.81 14.87
CA SER A 278 -17.19 -28.22 15.28
C SER A 278 -17.16 -29.55 16.04
N VAL A 279 -18.27 -29.97 16.65
CA VAL A 279 -18.40 -31.24 17.39
C VAL A 279 -19.40 -32.20 16.72
N CYS A 280 -19.66 -32.05 15.43
CA CYS A 280 -20.51 -32.98 14.70
C CYS A 280 -19.65 -33.97 13.91
N LYS A 281 -19.68 -35.25 14.30
CA LYS A 281 -18.98 -36.33 13.59
C LYS A 281 -19.42 -36.43 12.13
N GLY A 282 -20.74 -36.38 11.89
CA GLY A 282 -21.31 -36.45 10.53
C GLY A 282 -20.99 -35.25 9.63
N CYS A 283 -20.40 -34.18 10.16
CA CYS A 283 -19.99 -33.00 9.36
C CYS A 283 -18.47 -32.79 9.38
N GLY A 284 -17.68 -33.77 9.84
CA GLY A 284 -16.21 -33.65 9.93
C GLY A 284 -15.77 -32.53 10.88
N GLY A 285 -16.50 -32.32 11.98
CA GLY A 285 -16.25 -31.22 12.92
C GLY A 285 -14.80 -31.17 13.41
N SER A 286 -14.20 -29.97 13.40
CA SER A 286 -12.78 -29.75 13.74
C SER A 286 -12.38 -30.13 15.17
N SER A 287 -13.35 -30.35 16.06
CA SER A 287 -13.14 -30.77 17.45
C SER A 287 -13.27 -32.27 17.65
N ILE A 288 -13.65 -33.06 16.63
CA ILE A 288 -13.78 -34.52 16.69
C ILE A 288 -12.66 -35.19 15.89
N CYS A 289 -12.02 -36.20 16.48
CA CYS A 289 -11.05 -37.04 15.78
C CYS A 289 -11.73 -38.11 14.92
N GLU A 290 -10.96 -38.78 14.07
CA GLU A 290 -11.43 -39.92 13.26
C GLU A 290 -12.04 -41.05 14.11
N HIS A 291 -11.57 -41.21 15.36
CA HIS A 291 -12.15 -42.14 16.35
C HIS A 291 -13.52 -41.69 16.91
N GLY A 292 -14.07 -40.57 16.47
CA GLY A 292 -15.38 -40.07 16.89
C GLY A 292 -15.42 -39.46 18.30
N ARG A 293 -14.26 -39.24 18.93
CA ARG A 293 -14.13 -38.62 20.26
C ARG A 293 -13.69 -37.15 20.13
N VAL A 294 -13.91 -36.36 21.18
CA VAL A 294 -13.41 -34.97 21.20
C VAL A 294 -11.87 -34.99 21.20
N ARG A 295 -11.24 -34.29 20.25
CA ARG A 295 -9.78 -34.31 20.01
C ARG A 295 -8.97 -34.03 21.27
N SER A 296 -9.40 -33.08 22.11
CA SER A 296 -8.72 -32.70 23.35
C SER A 296 -8.73 -33.78 24.43
N VAL A 297 -9.59 -34.80 24.31
CA VAL A 297 -9.78 -35.86 25.31
C VAL A 297 -9.50 -37.25 24.74
N CYS A 298 -9.18 -37.33 23.44
CA CYS A 298 -8.87 -38.59 22.77
C CYS A 298 -7.45 -39.02 23.16
N LYS A 299 -7.37 -40.05 24.02
CA LYS A 299 -6.10 -40.65 24.46
C LYS A 299 -5.24 -41.14 23.28
N GLU A 300 -5.88 -41.66 22.24
CA GLU A 300 -5.21 -42.15 21.02
C GLU A 300 -4.62 -41.01 20.17
N CYS A 301 -5.25 -39.82 20.14
CA CYS A 301 -4.72 -38.68 19.37
C CYS A 301 -3.86 -37.71 20.22
N ARG A 302 -3.61 -38.00 21.50
CA ARG A 302 -2.81 -37.18 22.45
C ARG A 302 -3.07 -35.66 22.38
N GLY A 303 -4.32 -35.24 22.09
CA GLY A 303 -4.68 -33.82 21.97
C GLY A 303 -4.23 -33.12 20.68
N GLY A 304 -3.70 -33.83 19.69
CA GLY A 304 -3.27 -33.27 18.40
C GLY A 304 -4.43 -32.91 17.47
N SER A 305 -4.22 -31.91 16.59
CA SER A 305 -5.16 -31.53 15.54
C SER A 305 -5.23 -32.53 14.37
N ILE A 306 -4.27 -33.45 14.29
CA ILE A 306 -4.14 -34.53 13.28
C ILE A 306 -3.78 -35.79 14.06
N CYS A 307 -4.53 -36.88 13.86
CA CYS A 307 -4.24 -38.18 14.45
C CYS A 307 -3.26 -38.90 13.51
N GLU A 308 -2.14 -39.40 14.03
CA GLU A 308 -1.08 -40.05 13.24
C GLU A 308 -1.35 -41.55 13.08
N HIS A 309 -2.51 -41.93 12.55
CA HIS A 309 -2.73 -43.30 12.07
C HIS A 309 -2.90 -43.26 10.55
N GLY A 310 -1.94 -43.85 9.83
CA GLY A 310 -1.96 -43.97 8.37
C GLY A 310 -0.85 -43.23 7.63
N ARG A 311 0.42 -43.38 8.05
CA ARG A 311 1.59 -43.01 7.23
C ARG A 311 2.29 -44.19 6.56
N ASP A 312 1.63 -45.34 6.41
CA ASP A 312 2.23 -46.52 5.78
C ASP A 312 1.59 -46.97 4.45
N ASP A 313 0.55 -46.29 3.93
CA ASP A 313 -0.08 -46.65 2.64
C ASP A 313 -0.13 -45.52 1.60
N TRP A 314 0.87 -44.61 1.61
CA TRP A 314 1.07 -43.62 0.53
C TRP A 314 2.50 -43.61 -0.04
N LEU A 315 3.27 -44.69 0.18
CA LEU A 315 4.59 -44.92 -0.42
C LEU A 315 4.67 -46.18 -1.28
N ALA A 316 3.53 -46.76 -1.69
CA ALA A 316 3.49 -47.95 -2.56
C ALA A 316 2.86 -47.69 -3.96
N GLY A 317 2.80 -46.43 -4.43
CA GLY A 317 2.06 -46.08 -5.65
C GLY A 317 2.72 -45.10 -6.63
N MET A 318 3.98 -44.70 -6.41
CA MET A 318 4.77 -44.04 -7.46
C MET A 318 6.01 -44.87 -7.74
N ALA A 319 5.77 -45.90 -8.54
CA ALA A 319 6.79 -46.68 -9.20
C ALA A 319 7.83 -45.74 -9.82
N TRP A 320 9.08 -46.10 -9.55
CA TRP A 320 10.22 -45.64 -10.31
C TRP A 320 9.96 -45.76 -11.80
N SER A 321 10.16 -44.64 -12.47
CA SER A 321 10.31 -44.54 -13.92
C SER A 321 11.33 -45.56 -14.40
N ARG A 322 10.97 -46.39 -15.38
CA ARG A 322 11.99 -47.06 -16.17
C ARG A 322 11.57 -47.29 -17.62
N TRP A 323 11.48 -46.23 -18.40
CA TRP A 323 11.76 -46.22 -19.83
C TRP A 323 12.26 -44.81 -20.17
N ALA A 324 13.19 -44.55 -21.07
CA ALA A 324 14.12 -45.36 -21.84
C ALA A 324 14.83 -44.35 -22.75
N ARG A 325 16.13 -44.47 -22.88
CA ARG A 325 16.91 -44.23 -24.09
C ARG A 325 18.29 -44.79 -23.75
N ARG A 326 18.71 -45.87 -24.41
CA ARG A 326 19.35 -45.81 -25.73
C ARG A 326 20.55 -44.87 -25.66
#